data_AF-A0A957ZIA0-F1
#
_entry.id   AF-A0A957ZIA0-F1
#
_cell.length_a   1.000
_cell.length_b   1.000
_cell.length_c   1.000
_cell.angle_alpha   90.00
_cell.angle_beta   90.00
_cell.angle_gamma   90.00
#
_symmetry.space_group_name_H-M   'P 1'
#
loop_
_entity.id
_entity.type
_entity.pdbx_description
1 polymer ?
#
loop_
_entity_poly.entity_id
_entity_poly.type
_entity_poly.pdbx_seq_one_letter_code
_entity_poly.pdbx_strand_id
1 'polypeptide(L)'
;MHREIPTGRGVSWLIGQSVWLVLVVTLIAGLLAYTGEQAAAAGPFFVDSTADSPDSNPGDGICDAGGEVCTLRAAIQETNALPGLDLIHFALPGGGVQTIAPSSALPQITDPVVIDGYTQPGAVANSQAIGSNAVLLIEISGVSAGGANGLELRASNSVIRGLVVNRFSGAGISLAMTNNTVAGNYLGTDPSGTVARSNGGDG
;
A
#
# COMPACT_ATOMS: atom_id res chain seq x y z
N MET A 1 14.72 91.42 -53.27
CA MET A 1 14.08 90.43 -54.15
C MET A 1 15.03 89.27 -54.33
N HIS A 2 14.53 88.04 -54.19
CA HIS A 2 15.10 86.76 -54.63
C HIS A 2 16.45 86.32 -54.01
N ARG A 3 16.43 85.24 -53.20
CA ARG A 3 16.63 83.81 -53.56
C ARG A 3 18.11 83.53 -53.88
N GLU A 4 18.75 82.47 -53.38
CA GLU A 4 18.34 81.06 -53.36
C GLU A 4 19.24 80.20 -52.43
N ILE A 5 18.87 78.92 -52.28
CA ILE A 5 19.23 77.90 -51.27
C ILE A 5 20.62 77.27 -51.49
N PRO A 6 21.40 76.90 -50.44
CA PRO A 6 22.61 76.09 -50.58
C PRO A 6 22.34 74.59 -50.42
N THR A 7 22.99 73.78 -51.26
CA THR A 7 23.13 72.33 -51.08
C THR A 7 24.56 71.99 -50.65
N GLY A 8 24.67 71.03 -49.74
CA GLY A 8 25.83 70.17 -49.61
C GLY A 8 26.64 70.31 -48.32
N ARG A 9 26.72 69.19 -47.60
CA ARG A 9 27.94 68.38 -47.38
C ARG A 9 27.95 67.81 -45.97
N GLY A 10 28.47 66.60 -45.83
CA GLY A 10 29.02 66.16 -44.55
C GLY A 10 28.87 64.68 -44.30
N VAL A 11 29.85 63.92 -44.80
CA VAL A 11 30.09 62.51 -44.52
C VAL A 11 30.19 62.28 -43.00
N SER A 12 29.53 61.21 -42.55
CA SER A 12 29.32 60.81 -41.16
C SER A 12 30.62 60.41 -40.47
N TRP A 13 30.88 61.02 -39.30
CA TRP A 13 31.99 60.71 -38.40
C TRP A 13 31.62 59.57 -37.44
N LEU A 14 32.55 58.65 -37.24
CA LEU A 14 32.56 57.65 -36.17
C LEU A 14 32.78 58.34 -34.81
N ILE A 15 31.91 58.08 -33.84
CA ILE A 15 32.14 58.34 -32.42
C ILE A 15 31.47 57.24 -31.60
N GLY A 16 32.29 56.47 -30.86
CA GLY A 16 31.82 55.53 -29.85
C GLY A 16 31.54 56.24 -28.54
N GLN A 17 30.47 55.83 -27.84
CA GLN A 17 30.20 56.18 -26.45
C GLN A 17 29.50 55.02 -25.71
N SER A 18 30.23 54.45 -24.76
CA SER A 18 29.83 54.27 -23.35
C SER A 18 28.53 53.52 -23.02
N VAL A 19 28.68 52.23 -22.68
CA VAL A 19 27.68 51.42 -21.99
C VAL A 19 27.70 51.74 -20.49
N TRP A 20 26.56 52.13 -19.90
CA TRP A 20 26.36 52.22 -18.45
C TRP A 20 24.91 51.87 -18.03
N LEU A 21 24.79 50.86 -17.13
CA LEU A 21 23.76 50.56 -16.09
C LEU A 21 22.28 50.33 -16.57
N VAL A 22 21.44 49.38 -16.08
CA VAL A 22 21.11 48.87 -14.73
C VAL A 22 20.30 47.55 -14.86
N LEU A 23 20.49 46.55 -13.97
CA LEU A 23 19.46 45.85 -13.15
C LEU A 23 19.95 44.49 -12.63
N VAL A 24 20.14 44.40 -11.31
CA VAL A 24 20.25 43.15 -10.55
C VAL A 24 18.84 42.62 -10.30
N VAL A 25 18.43 41.54 -10.95
CA VAL A 25 17.24 40.75 -10.54
C VAL A 25 17.48 39.25 -10.84
N THR A 26 17.89 38.56 -9.76
CA THR A 26 17.53 37.19 -9.35
C THR A 26 18.09 35.92 -10.02
N LEU A 27 18.61 35.09 -9.11
CA LEU A 27 18.38 33.65 -8.93
C LEU A 27 19.22 32.68 -9.77
N ILE A 28 20.30 32.21 -9.14
CA ILE A 28 20.68 30.78 -9.01
C ILE A 28 20.14 29.91 -10.15
N ALA A 29 20.93 29.70 -11.21
CA ALA A 29 20.77 28.56 -12.11
C ALA A 29 21.17 27.28 -11.38
N GLY A 30 20.34 26.90 -10.41
CA GLY A 30 20.51 25.76 -9.53
C GLY A 30 19.12 25.24 -9.18
N LEU A 31 18.34 24.96 -10.22
CA LEU A 31 17.17 24.11 -10.11
C LEU A 31 17.33 23.02 -11.15
N LEU A 32 18.23 22.07 -10.87
CA LEU A 32 17.88 20.71 -11.20
C LEU A 32 16.56 20.48 -10.49
N ALA A 33 15.48 20.46 -11.26
CA ALA A 33 14.22 19.96 -10.78
C ALA A 33 14.52 18.55 -10.27
N TYR A 34 14.66 18.41 -8.95
CA TYR A 34 14.40 17.15 -8.30
C TYR A 34 12.90 16.96 -8.51
N THR A 35 12.52 16.42 -9.66
CA THR A 35 11.33 15.61 -9.70
C THR A 35 11.67 14.44 -8.81
N GLY A 36 11.46 14.62 -7.50
CA GLY A 36 11.10 13.48 -6.69
C GLY A 36 9.91 12.91 -7.41
N GLU A 37 10.11 11.80 -8.12
CA GLU A 37 9.07 10.82 -8.31
C GLU A 37 8.64 10.51 -6.88
N GLN A 38 7.67 11.28 -6.37
CA GLN A 38 6.94 10.87 -5.20
C GLN A 38 6.34 9.56 -5.68
N ALA A 39 6.92 8.44 -5.26
CA ALA A 39 6.32 7.14 -5.47
C ALA A 39 4.90 7.31 -4.93
N ALA A 40 3.93 7.41 -5.84
CA ALA A 40 2.55 7.29 -5.44
C ALA A 40 2.51 5.93 -4.79
N ALA A 41 2.31 5.88 -3.47
CA ALA A 41 2.06 4.62 -2.78
C ALA A 41 1.01 3.92 -3.63
N ALA A 42 1.30 2.69 -4.07
CA ALA A 42 0.32 1.89 -4.77
C ALA A 42 -0.96 1.96 -3.91
N GLY A 43 -2.09 2.31 -4.55
CA GLY A 43 -3.36 2.32 -3.84
C GLY A 43 -3.59 0.97 -3.15
N PRO A 44 -4.45 0.88 -2.13
CA PRO A 44 -4.66 -0.39 -1.45
C PRO A 44 -5.11 -1.48 -2.43
N PHE A 45 -4.54 -2.67 -2.28
CA PHE A 45 -5.02 -3.89 -2.95
C PHE A 45 -6.27 -4.37 -2.24
N PHE A 46 -7.41 -4.33 -2.94
CA PHE A 46 -8.70 -4.75 -2.39
C PHE A 46 -8.95 -6.22 -2.67
N VAL A 47 -8.83 -7.07 -1.65
CA VAL A 47 -9.27 -8.46 -1.70
C VAL A 47 -10.79 -8.49 -1.78
N ASP A 48 -11.30 -9.05 -2.88
CA ASP A 48 -12.73 -9.11 -3.18
C ASP A 48 -13.25 -10.55 -3.39
N SER A 49 -12.39 -11.56 -3.17
CA SER A 49 -12.76 -12.97 -3.30
C SER A 49 -12.15 -13.85 -2.21
N THR A 50 -12.91 -14.86 -1.80
CA THR A 50 -12.47 -15.91 -0.87
C THR A 50 -11.69 -17.04 -1.55
N ALA A 51 -11.52 -16.98 -2.88
CA ALA A 51 -10.69 -17.90 -3.62
C ALA A 51 -9.21 -17.78 -3.21
N ASP A 52 -8.38 -18.72 -3.69
CA ASP A 52 -6.97 -18.85 -3.31
C ASP A 52 -6.04 -19.01 -4.52
N SER A 53 -6.43 -18.42 -5.66
CA SER A 53 -5.57 -18.37 -6.85
C SER A 53 -4.41 -17.38 -6.62
N PRO A 54 -3.19 -17.68 -7.12
CA PRO A 54 -2.07 -16.75 -7.06
C PRO A 54 -2.29 -15.55 -7.99
N ASP A 55 -1.53 -14.48 -7.76
CA ASP A 55 -1.43 -13.36 -8.68
C ASP A 55 -0.84 -13.79 -10.02
N SER A 56 -1.37 -13.24 -11.11
CA SER A 56 -0.99 -13.57 -12.48
C SER A 56 0.35 -12.94 -12.88
N ASN A 57 0.66 -11.73 -12.40
CA ASN A 57 1.86 -10.98 -12.72
C ASN A 57 2.39 -10.17 -11.51
N PRO A 58 2.94 -10.83 -10.47
CA PRO A 58 3.39 -10.14 -9.27
C PRO A 58 4.33 -8.95 -9.55
N GLY A 59 3.99 -7.78 -9.00
CA GLY A 59 4.77 -6.55 -9.04
C GLY A 59 4.41 -5.59 -10.19
N ASP A 60 3.28 -5.82 -10.87
CA ASP A 60 2.79 -4.92 -11.92
C ASP A 60 1.87 -3.80 -11.40
N GLY A 61 1.61 -3.77 -10.10
CA GLY A 61 0.73 -2.83 -9.42
C GLY A 61 -0.75 -3.23 -9.45
N ILE A 62 -1.07 -4.45 -9.90
CA ILE A 62 -2.45 -4.93 -10.04
C ILE A 62 -2.58 -6.29 -9.35
N CYS A 63 -3.45 -6.36 -8.35
CA CYS A 63 -3.83 -7.66 -7.78
C CYS A 63 -4.81 -8.37 -8.73
N ASP A 64 -4.33 -9.34 -9.51
CA ASP A 64 -5.13 -10.11 -10.46
C ASP A 64 -4.88 -11.62 -10.32
N ALA A 65 -5.77 -12.28 -9.61
CA ALA A 65 -5.81 -13.73 -9.46
C ALA A 65 -6.50 -14.45 -10.64
N GLY A 66 -6.72 -13.73 -11.75
CA GLY A 66 -7.46 -14.12 -12.93
C GLY A 66 -8.94 -13.77 -12.83
N GLY A 67 -9.51 -13.29 -13.94
CA GLY A 67 -10.93 -12.96 -14.03
C GLY A 67 -11.34 -11.68 -13.30
N GLU A 68 -10.43 -10.71 -13.18
CA GLU A 68 -10.64 -9.42 -12.50
C GLU A 68 -10.94 -9.57 -11.01
N VAL A 69 -10.31 -10.56 -10.38
CA VAL A 69 -10.51 -10.91 -8.97
C VAL A 69 -9.20 -10.77 -8.21
N CYS A 70 -9.25 -10.24 -6.99
CA CYS A 70 -8.12 -10.17 -6.08
C CYS A 70 -8.34 -11.09 -4.87
N THR A 71 -7.49 -12.11 -4.73
CA THR A 71 -7.46 -12.99 -3.56
C THR A 71 -6.46 -12.48 -2.52
N LEU A 72 -6.56 -12.94 -1.27
CA LEU A 72 -5.53 -12.63 -0.26
C LEU A 72 -4.14 -13.14 -0.67
N ARG A 73 -4.07 -14.30 -1.32
CA ARG A 73 -2.79 -14.83 -1.83
C ARG A 73 -2.20 -13.92 -2.88
N ALA A 74 -3.01 -13.50 -3.85
CA ALA A 74 -2.58 -12.60 -4.91
C ALA A 74 -2.11 -11.26 -4.33
N ALA A 75 -2.92 -10.66 -3.44
CA ALA A 75 -2.56 -9.41 -2.78
C ALA A 75 -1.22 -9.49 -2.02
N ILE A 76 -0.97 -10.58 -1.29
CA ILE A 76 0.33 -10.77 -0.61
C ILE A 76 1.47 -10.89 -1.63
N GLN A 77 1.29 -11.64 -2.72
CA GLN A 77 2.31 -11.77 -3.76
C GLN A 77 2.63 -10.42 -4.41
N GLU A 78 1.61 -9.62 -4.65
CA GLU A 78 1.74 -8.29 -5.21
C GLU A 78 2.51 -7.36 -4.27
N THR A 79 2.11 -7.24 -3.00
CA THR A 79 2.81 -6.42 -2.01
C THR A 79 4.25 -6.89 -1.72
N ASN A 80 4.54 -8.19 -1.90
CA ASN A 80 5.91 -8.67 -1.74
C ASN A 80 6.82 -8.28 -2.91
N ALA A 81 6.25 -8.02 -4.09
CA ALA A 81 6.97 -7.68 -5.30
C ALA A 81 7.11 -6.16 -5.50
N LEU A 82 6.39 -5.37 -4.72
CA LEU A 82 6.43 -3.91 -4.71
C LEU A 82 7.24 -3.41 -3.51
N PRO A 83 8.26 -2.56 -3.72
CA PRO A 83 9.03 -2.01 -2.60
C PRO A 83 8.24 -0.94 -1.83
N GLY A 84 8.19 -1.07 -0.50
CA GLY A 84 7.66 -0.05 0.39
C GLY A 84 6.57 -0.56 1.32
N LEU A 85 5.90 0.36 2.01
CA LEU A 85 4.74 -0.02 2.80
C LEU A 85 3.51 -0.07 1.90
N ASP A 86 2.97 -1.27 1.71
CA ASP A 86 1.74 -1.47 0.97
C ASP A 86 0.53 -1.75 1.87
N LEU A 87 -0.65 -1.65 1.28
CA LEU A 87 -1.92 -1.81 1.99
C LEU A 87 -2.74 -2.94 1.34
N ILE A 88 -3.16 -3.91 2.15
CA ILE A 88 -4.15 -4.93 1.77
C ILE A 88 -5.45 -4.62 2.53
N HIS A 89 -6.47 -4.29 1.76
CA HIS A 89 -7.83 -4.02 2.23
C HIS A 89 -8.79 -5.12 1.76
N PHE A 90 -9.98 -5.15 2.31
CA PHE A 90 -11.00 -6.15 2.02
C PHE A 90 -12.30 -5.47 1.61
N ALA A 91 -12.88 -5.95 0.51
CA ALA A 91 -14.16 -5.50 -0.01
C ALA A 91 -14.94 -6.69 -0.60
N LEU A 92 -14.88 -7.84 0.08
CA LEU A 92 -15.56 -9.05 -0.38
C LEU A 92 -17.07 -8.82 -0.45
N PRO A 93 -17.73 -9.25 -1.53
CA PRO A 93 -19.16 -9.05 -1.70
C PRO A 93 -19.95 -9.92 -0.74
N GLY A 94 -21.06 -9.38 -0.24
CA GLY A 94 -21.94 -10.05 0.72
C GLY A 94 -21.91 -9.39 2.09
N GLY A 95 -22.69 -9.95 3.02
CA GLY A 95 -22.74 -9.51 4.41
C GLY A 95 -22.27 -10.62 5.35
N GLY A 96 -21.94 -10.24 6.58
CA GLY A 96 -21.44 -11.19 7.58
C GLY A 96 -20.02 -11.65 7.32
N VAL A 97 -19.64 -12.75 7.97
CA VAL A 97 -18.27 -13.26 7.95
C VAL A 97 -17.94 -13.83 6.57
N GLN A 98 -16.78 -13.42 6.06
CA GLN A 98 -16.15 -13.90 4.85
C GLN A 98 -14.99 -14.80 5.26
N THR A 99 -15.14 -16.10 4.99
CA THR A 99 -14.10 -17.09 5.31
C THR A 99 -13.21 -17.32 4.09
N ILE A 100 -11.96 -16.90 4.19
CA ILE A 100 -10.88 -17.21 3.26
C ILE A 100 -10.21 -18.48 3.78
N ALA A 101 -10.25 -19.56 2.99
CA ALA A 101 -9.67 -20.85 3.36
C ALA A 101 -8.54 -21.21 2.38
N PRO A 102 -7.28 -20.80 2.66
CA PRO A 102 -6.16 -21.15 1.80
C PRO A 102 -6.06 -22.65 1.59
N SER A 103 -5.82 -23.06 0.36
CA SER A 103 -5.64 -24.45 -0.08
C SER A 103 -4.23 -24.99 0.16
N SER A 104 -3.30 -24.09 0.50
CA SER A 104 -1.90 -24.35 0.84
C SER A 104 -1.35 -23.19 1.67
N ALA A 105 -0.12 -23.29 2.17
CA ALA A 105 0.55 -22.19 2.86
C ALA A 105 0.45 -20.88 2.07
N LEU A 106 0.02 -19.80 2.72
CA LEU A 106 0.09 -18.47 2.13
C LEU A 106 1.55 -18.08 1.87
N PRO A 107 1.83 -17.21 0.89
CA PRO A 107 3.18 -16.69 0.68
C PRO A 107 3.69 -16.00 1.94
N GLN A 108 4.97 -16.15 2.24
CA GLN A 108 5.61 -15.40 3.33
C GLN A 108 5.54 -13.90 3.03
N ILE A 109 5.25 -13.07 4.02
CA ILE A 109 5.23 -11.61 3.87
C ILE A 109 6.66 -11.10 4.04
N THR A 110 7.29 -10.68 2.95
CA THR A 110 8.71 -10.29 2.89
C THR A 110 8.95 -8.80 2.75
N ASP A 111 7.93 -8.02 2.40
CA ASP A 111 7.98 -6.55 2.43
C ASP A 111 6.96 -5.97 3.44
N PRO A 112 7.16 -4.76 3.98
CA PRO A 112 6.27 -4.18 4.97
C PRO A 112 4.83 -4.01 4.44
N VAL A 113 3.85 -4.48 5.19
CA VAL A 113 2.44 -4.42 4.75
C VAL A 113 1.50 -4.06 5.90
N VAL A 114 0.42 -3.35 5.58
CA VAL A 114 -0.76 -3.24 6.44
C VAL A 114 -1.83 -4.17 5.90
N ILE A 115 -2.21 -5.19 6.66
CA ILE A 115 -3.38 -6.01 6.39
C ILE A 115 -4.49 -5.57 7.35
N ASP A 116 -5.49 -4.88 6.82
CA ASP A 116 -6.57 -4.28 7.63
C ASP A 116 -7.93 -4.90 7.34
N GLY A 117 -8.30 -5.92 8.12
CA GLY A 117 -9.61 -6.57 8.05
C GLY A 117 -10.78 -5.67 8.44
N TYR A 118 -10.54 -4.54 9.11
CA TYR A 118 -11.61 -3.58 9.42
C TYR A 118 -12.10 -2.78 8.20
N THR A 119 -11.43 -2.92 7.06
CA THR A 119 -11.86 -2.30 5.80
C THR A 119 -13.03 -3.04 5.15
N GLN A 120 -13.28 -4.31 5.53
CA GLN A 120 -14.45 -5.06 5.07
C GLN A 120 -15.74 -4.35 5.49
N PRO A 121 -16.66 -4.04 4.56
CA PRO A 121 -17.94 -3.44 4.89
C PRO A 121 -18.69 -4.18 6.01
N GLY A 122 -19.04 -3.44 7.07
CA GLY A 122 -19.73 -3.97 8.25
C GLY A 122 -18.80 -4.38 9.40
N ALA A 123 -17.48 -4.40 9.20
CA ALA A 123 -16.53 -4.61 10.27
C ALA A 123 -16.44 -3.37 11.17
N VAL A 124 -16.17 -3.57 12.46
CA VAL A 124 -16.11 -2.50 13.45
C VAL A 124 -14.96 -2.78 14.41
N ALA A 125 -14.04 -1.82 14.57
CA ALA A 125 -12.99 -1.92 15.57
C ALA A 125 -13.55 -1.77 16.99
N ASN A 126 -12.96 -2.48 17.95
CA ASN A 126 -13.36 -2.35 19.34
C ASN A 126 -13.22 -0.89 19.81
N SER A 127 -14.28 -0.34 20.38
CA SER A 127 -14.29 0.99 21.01
C SER A 127 -14.51 0.93 22.51
N GLN A 128 -14.74 -0.25 23.08
CA GLN A 128 -14.91 -0.44 24.52
C GLN A 128 -13.57 -0.49 25.25
N ALA A 129 -13.51 0.16 26.43
CA ALA A 129 -12.36 0.07 27.32
C ALA A 129 -12.27 -1.28 28.06
N ILE A 130 -13.42 -1.90 28.32
CA ILE A 130 -13.55 -3.21 28.99
C ILE A 130 -14.50 -4.06 28.15
N GLY A 131 -14.07 -5.28 27.84
CA GLY A 131 -14.79 -6.17 26.92
C GLY A 131 -14.45 -5.90 25.46
N SER A 132 -15.26 -6.44 24.56
CA SER A 132 -15.10 -6.25 23.12
C SER A 132 -16.46 -6.04 22.46
N ASN A 133 -16.60 -4.96 21.70
CA ASN A 133 -17.68 -4.77 20.73
C ASN A 133 -17.17 -4.80 19.28
N ALA A 134 -15.98 -5.38 19.07
CA ALA A 134 -15.45 -5.53 17.74
C ALA A 134 -16.35 -6.46 16.91
N VAL A 135 -16.47 -6.13 15.62
CA VAL A 135 -17.10 -6.98 14.62
C VAL A 135 -16.03 -7.28 13.59
N LEU A 136 -15.45 -8.47 13.65
CA LEU A 136 -14.46 -8.93 12.68
C LEU A 136 -15.18 -9.79 11.65
N LEU A 137 -15.05 -9.42 10.37
CA LEU A 137 -15.74 -10.09 9.27
C LEU A 137 -14.82 -10.88 8.35
N ILE A 138 -13.50 -10.74 8.49
CA ILE A 138 -12.54 -11.53 7.70
C ILE A 138 -12.00 -12.66 8.56
N GLU A 139 -12.35 -13.89 8.20
CA GLU A 139 -11.81 -15.11 8.79
C GLU A 139 -10.81 -15.77 7.83
N ILE A 140 -9.55 -15.86 8.23
CA ILE A 140 -8.54 -16.66 7.54
C ILE A 140 -8.48 -18.01 8.26
N SER A 141 -8.97 -19.05 7.60
CA SER A 141 -9.08 -20.38 8.19
C SER A 141 -8.11 -21.37 7.57
N GLY A 142 -7.24 -21.94 8.40
CA GLY A 142 -6.24 -22.93 8.00
C GLY A 142 -6.77 -24.35 7.78
N VAL A 143 -8.09 -24.56 7.82
CA VAL A 143 -8.71 -25.91 7.73
C VAL A 143 -8.29 -26.69 6.47
N SER A 144 -7.94 -25.98 5.39
CA SER A 144 -7.51 -26.53 4.11
C SER A 144 -6.03 -26.28 3.79
N ALA A 145 -5.28 -25.62 4.67
CA ALA A 145 -3.94 -25.13 4.38
C ALA A 145 -2.83 -26.18 4.55
N GLY A 146 -3.19 -27.40 4.98
CA GLY A 146 -2.23 -28.46 5.29
C GLY A 146 -1.39 -28.14 6.54
N GLY A 147 -0.09 -28.46 6.49
CA GLY A 147 0.87 -28.30 7.58
C GLY A 147 1.33 -26.85 7.87
N ALA A 148 0.58 -25.84 7.46
CA ALA A 148 1.04 -24.45 7.36
C ALA A 148 0.77 -23.60 8.61
N ASN A 149 1.55 -22.52 8.74
CA ASN A 149 1.17 -21.34 9.54
C ASN A 149 0.13 -20.49 8.76
N GLY A 150 -0.53 -19.56 9.44
CA GLY A 150 -1.44 -18.60 8.82
C GLY A 150 -0.72 -17.48 8.06
N LEU A 151 -0.32 -16.43 8.77
CA LEU A 151 0.47 -15.33 8.22
C LEU A 151 1.89 -15.41 8.77
N GLU A 152 2.88 -15.63 7.90
CA GLU A 152 4.30 -15.64 8.28
C GLU A 152 4.96 -14.32 7.84
N LEU A 153 5.22 -13.44 8.81
CA LEU A 153 5.85 -12.15 8.60
C LEU A 153 7.37 -12.28 8.71
N ARG A 154 8.04 -12.15 7.56
CA ARG A 154 9.50 -12.01 7.40
C ARG A 154 9.94 -10.59 7.07
N ALA A 155 9.02 -9.62 7.18
CA ALA A 155 9.26 -8.19 7.09
C ALA A 155 9.16 -7.52 8.47
N SER A 156 9.82 -6.36 8.60
CA SER A 156 9.62 -5.44 9.72
C SER A 156 8.58 -4.38 9.39
N ASN A 157 8.09 -3.66 10.41
CA ASN A 157 7.21 -2.49 10.25
C ASN A 157 5.84 -2.78 9.60
N SER A 158 5.33 -4.00 9.76
CA SER A 158 4.02 -4.40 9.27
C SER A 158 2.94 -4.24 10.34
N VAL A 159 1.68 -4.13 9.91
CA VAL A 159 0.50 -4.07 10.79
C VAL A 159 -0.51 -5.13 10.35
N ILE A 160 -0.92 -6.01 11.26
CA ILE A 160 -1.96 -7.00 11.02
C ILE A 160 -3.09 -6.74 12.01
N ARG A 161 -4.29 -6.41 11.51
CA ARG A 161 -5.44 -6.04 12.34
C ARG A 161 -6.80 -6.41 11.77
N GLY A 162 -7.78 -6.59 12.65
CA GLY A 162 -9.18 -6.83 12.26
C GLY A 162 -9.45 -8.19 11.64
N LEU A 163 -8.57 -9.17 11.87
CA LEU A 163 -8.67 -10.52 11.30
C LEU A 163 -9.02 -11.55 12.36
N VAL A 164 -9.79 -12.56 11.96
CA VAL A 164 -9.92 -13.82 12.69
C VAL A 164 -8.94 -14.79 12.03
N VAL A 165 -7.97 -15.32 12.76
CA VAL A 165 -6.97 -16.27 12.21
C VAL A 165 -7.00 -17.54 13.04
N ASN A 166 -7.42 -18.65 12.41
CA ASN A 166 -7.76 -19.85 13.14
C ASN A 166 -7.56 -21.13 12.33
N ARG A 167 -7.60 -22.28 13.03
CA ARG A 167 -7.53 -23.63 12.46
C ARG A 167 -6.29 -23.91 11.59
N PHE A 168 -5.20 -23.17 11.74
CA PHE A 168 -3.92 -23.54 11.15
C PHE A 168 -3.28 -24.67 11.95
N SER A 169 -2.62 -25.63 11.29
CA SER A 169 -1.88 -26.68 12.01
C SER A 169 -0.60 -26.14 12.68
N GLY A 170 -0.05 -25.04 12.14
CA GLY A 170 1.02 -24.26 12.75
C GLY A 170 0.49 -23.08 13.56
N ALA A 171 1.30 -22.04 13.70
CA ALA A 171 0.90 -20.78 14.33
C ALA A 171 -0.10 -20.01 13.44
N GLY A 172 -1.00 -19.23 14.05
CA GLY A 172 -1.89 -18.35 13.30
C GLY A 172 -1.13 -17.19 12.67
N ILE A 173 -0.40 -16.42 13.49
CA ILE A 173 0.49 -15.35 13.01
C ILE A 173 1.90 -15.58 13.56
N SER A 174 2.88 -15.75 12.67
CA SER A 174 4.28 -15.92 13.03
C SER A 174 5.09 -14.68 12.65
N LEU A 175 5.85 -14.13 13.61
CA LEU A 175 6.70 -12.95 13.41
C LEU A 175 8.17 -13.35 13.46
N ALA A 176 8.88 -13.26 12.33
CA ALA A 176 10.32 -13.54 12.25
C ALA A 176 11.19 -12.29 12.38
N MET A 177 10.59 -11.10 12.24
CA MET A 177 11.26 -9.80 12.24
C MET A 177 10.59 -8.82 13.22
N THR A 178 11.22 -7.65 13.43
CA THR A 178 10.88 -6.69 14.49
C THR A 178 9.94 -5.57 14.03
N ASN A 179 9.42 -4.78 14.98
CA ASN A 179 8.55 -3.62 14.77
C ASN A 179 7.23 -3.94 14.05
N ASN A 180 6.75 -5.17 14.19
CA ASN A 180 5.43 -5.56 13.68
C ASN A 180 4.37 -5.32 14.74
N THR A 181 3.20 -4.86 14.32
CA THR A 181 2.03 -4.65 15.19
C THR A 181 0.96 -5.67 14.85
N VAL A 182 0.59 -6.51 15.82
CA VAL A 182 -0.56 -7.42 15.73
C VAL A 182 -1.61 -6.90 16.71
N ALA A 183 -2.71 -6.35 16.22
CA ALA A 183 -3.67 -5.64 17.06
C ALA A 183 -5.13 -5.87 16.64
N GLY A 184 -6.02 -6.06 17.62
CA GLY A 184 -7.46 -6.19 17.35
C GLY A 184 -7.81 -7.38 16.45
N ASN A 185 -7.08 -8.49 16.59
CA ASN A 185 -7.35 -9.76 15.90
C ASN A 185 -7.95 -10.77 16.89
N TYR A 186 -8.68 -11.75 16.37
CA TYR A 186 -9.10 -12.95 17.09
C TYR A 186 -8.27 -14.14 16.63
N LEU A 187 -7.49 -14.72 17.54
CA LEU A 187 -6.49 -15.73 17.23
C LEU A 187 -6.88 -17.06 17.88
N GLY A 188 -7.10 -18.08 17.07
CA GLY A 188 -7.52 -19.40 17.53
C GLY A 188 -8.98 -19.47 18.04
N THR A 189 -9.82 -18.50 17.68
CA THR A 189 -11.26 -18.47 17.99
C THR A 189 -12.10 -18.28 16.72
N ASP A 190 -13.41 -18.43 16.84
CA ASP A 190 -14.36 -18.07 15.80
C ASP A 190 -14.57 -16.54 15.72
N PRO A 191 -15.31 -16.03 14.71
CA PRO A 191 -15.48 -14.59 14.53
C PRO A 191 -16.20 -13.83 15.63
N SER A 192 -16.92 -14.50 16.54
CA SER A 192 -17.44 -13.85 17.75
C SER A 192 -16.39 -13.71 18.86
N GLY A 193 -15.22 -14.34 18.69
CA GLY A 193 -14.14 -14.34 19.69
C GLY A 193 -14.41 -15.22 20.89
N THR A 194 -15.48 -16.03 20.88
CA THR A 194 -15.96 -16.75 22.08
C THR A 194 -15.85 -18.27 21.98
N VAL A 195 -15.80 -18.83 20.77
CA VAL A 195 -15.68 -20.28 20.57
C VAL A 195 -14.28 -20.61 20.09
N ALA A 196 -13.63 -21.57 20.77
CA ALA A 196 -12.30 -22.02 20.38
C ALA A 196 -12.30 -22.68 18.99
N ARG A 197 -11.36 -22.23 18.15
CA ARG A 197 -10.99 -22.74 16.82
C ARG A 197 -9.45 -22.75 16.72
N SER A 198 -8.81 -23.45 17.65
CA SER A 198 -7.38 -23.34 17.91
C SER A 198 -6.48 -23.48 16.67
N ASN A 199 -5.41 -22.69 16.64
CA ASN A 199 -4.22 -22.98 15.85
C ASN A 199 -3.40 -24.09 16.54
N GLY A 200 -2.56 -24.81 15.81
CA GLY A 200 -1.72 -25.89 16.36
C GLY A 200 -0.43 -25.39 17.01
N GLY A 201 0.01 -24.17 16.64
CA GLY A 201 1.06 -23.40 17.31
C GLY A 201 0.50 -22.19 18.06
N ASP A 202 1.34 -21.17 18.23
CA ASP A 202 0.94 -19.91 18.86
C ASP A 202 -0.21 -19.22 18.09
N GLY A 203 -0.99 -18.43 18.83
CA GLY A 203 -2.19 -17.72 18.35
C GLY A 203 -1.96 -16.95 17.07
#